data_AF-X0SFZ8-F1
#
_entry.id   AF-X0SFZ8-F1
#
_cell.length_a   1.000
_cell.length_b   1.000
_cell.length_c   1.000
_cell.angle_alpha   90.00
_cell.angle_beta   90.00
_cell.angle_gamma   90.00
#
_symmetry.space_group_name_H-M   'P 1'
#
loop_
_entity.id
_entity.type
_entity.pdbx_description
1 polymer ?
#
loop_
_entity_poly.entity_id
_entity_poly.type
_entity_poly.pdbx_seq_one_letter_code
_entity_poly.pdbx_strand_id
1 'polypeptide(L)' 'MSSKARKKKPKVKKVKWADKKWITCVAPRSFNNNEIGEIIGLEDTIDGRIVENLLYDFTG' A
#
# COMPACT_ATOMS: atom_id res chain seq x y z
N MET A 1 41.31 6.35 26.51
CA MET A 1 40.79 5.77 25.25
C MET A 1 39.29 5.57 25.39
N SER A 2 38.47 6.55 24.96
CA SER A 2 37.01 6.49 25.08
C SER A 2 36.41 5.88 23.80
N SER A 3 35.91 4.65 23.87
CA SER A 3 35.16 4.03 22.79
C SER A 3 33.70 4.51 22.86
N LYS A 4 33.39 5.60 22.11
CA LYS A 4 31.98 5.98 21.88
C LYS A 4 31.29 4.82 21.16
N ALA A 5 30.45 4.07 21.87
CA ALA A 5 29.64 3.00 21.30
C ALA A 5 28.78 3.59 20.17
N ARG A 6 29.04 3.14 18.94
CA ARG A 6 28.32 3.56 17.75
C ARG A 6 26.86 3.14 17.91
N LYS A 7 25.92 4.08 18.04
CA LYS A 7 24.47 3.78 18.11
C LYS A 7 24.11 2.84 16.97
N LYS A 8 23.66 1.63 17.30
CA LYS A 8 23.23 0.61 16.34
C LYS A 8 22.07 1.22 15.55
N LYS A 9 22.22 1.39 14.24
CA LYS A 9 21.11 1.83 13.38
C LYS A 9 19.96 0.83 13.54
N PRO A 10 18.71 1.29 13.68
CA PRO A 10 17.58 0.38 13.75
C PRO A 10 17.60 -0.50 12.49
N LYS A 11 17.55 -1.82 12.67
CA LYS A 11 17.46 -2.76 11.55
C LYS A 11 16.08 -2.55 10.92
N VAL A 12 16.03 -1.86 9.79
CA VAL A 12 14.82 -1.79 8.97
C VAL A 12 14.45 -3.23 8.62
N LYS A 13 13.28 -3.69 9.09
CA LYS A 13 12.78 -5.03 8.78
C LYS A 13 12.64 -5.11 7.27
N LYS A 14 13.38 -6.03 6.64
CA LYS A 14 13.23 -6.28 5.19
C LYS A 14 11.84 -6.88 4.98
N VAL A 15 10.94 -6.11 4.37
CA VAL A 15 9.60 -6.56 4.00
C VAL A 15 9.73 -7.61 2.90
N LYS A 16 9.17 -8.79 3.10
CA LYS A 16 9.13 -9.86 2.09
C LYS A 16 7.83 -9.78 1.30
N TRP A 17 7.83 -10.40 0.11
CA TRP A 17 6.61 -10.52 -0.68
C TRP A 17 5.48 -11.24 0.08
N ALA A 18 5.83 -12.30 0.82
CA ALA A 18 4.90 -13.08 1.63
C ALA A 18 4.26 -12.30 2.78
N ASP A 19 4.81 -11.14 3.16
CA ASP A 19 4.25 -10.29 4.22
C ASP A 19 3.13 -9.38 3.69
N LYS A 20 2.99 -9.24 2.36
CA LYS A 20 2.03 -8.34 1.72
C LYS A 20 0.68 -9.02 1.54
N LYS A 21 -0.38 -8.21 1.53
CA LYS A 21 -1.75 -8.66 1.29
C LYS A 21 -2.29 -7.97 0.03
N TRP A 22 -3.16 -8.69 -0.67
CA TRP A 22 -4.03 -8.12 -1.71
C TRP A 22 -5.21 -7.44 -1.05
N ILE A 23 -5.50 -6.23 -1.50
CA ILE A 23 -6.59 -5.40 -0.99
C ILE A 23 -7.43 -4.93 -2.17
N THR A 24 -8.73 -5.13 -2.07
CA THR A 24 -9.71 -4.66 -3.06
C THR A 24 -9.90 -3.15 -2.95
N CYS A 25 -9.76 -2.47 -4.08
CA CYS A 25 -10.04 -1.05 -4.22
C CYS A 25 -11.50 -0.86 -4.62
N VAL A 26 -12.25 -0.14 -3.79
CA VAL A 26 -13.66 0.16 -4.03
C VAL A 26 -13.80 1.62 -4.44
N ALA A 27 -14.58 1.86 -5.49
CA ALA A 27 -14.88 3.20 -5.97
C ALA A 27 -15.68 4.00 -4.94
N PRO A 28 -15.63 5.34 -5.00
CA PRO A 28 -16.55 6.13 -4.20
C PRO A 28 -17.99 5.97 -4.72
N ARG A 29 -18.95 6.38 -3.89
CA ARG A 29 -20.39 6.27 -4.16
C ARG A 29 -20.83 6.90 -5.48
N SER A 30 -20.14 7.95 -5.96
CA SER A 30 -20.40 8.58 -7.26
C SER A 30 -20.22 7.63 -8.45
N PHE A 31 -19.46 6.54 -8.26
CA PHE A 31 -19.25 5.46 -9.21
C PHE A 31 -19.82 4.13 -8.69
N ASN A 32 -20.97 4.19 -8.00
CA ASN A 32 -21.75 3.05 -7.52
C ASN A 32 -21.02 2.07 -6.57
N ASN A 33 -19.93 2.50 -5.93
CA ASN A 33 -19.09 1.63 -5.12
C ASN A 33 -18.60 0.37 -5.88
N ASN A 34 -18.36 0.49 -7.18
CA ASN A 34 -17.85 -0.61 -7.98
C ASN A 34 -16.45 -1.03 -7.50
N GLU A 35 -16.16 -2.33 -7.56
CA GLU A 35 -14.81 -2.84 -7.37
C GLU A 35 -13.97 -2.47 -8.60
N ILE A 36 -12.87 -1.74 -8.37
CA ILE A 36 -12.03 -1.18 -9.44
C ILE A 36 -10.82 -2.09 -9.71
N GLY A 37 -10.46 -2.92 -8.74
CA GLY A 37 -9.35 -3.86 -8.85
C GLY A 37 -8.69 -4.14 -7.51
N GLU A 38 -7.48 -4.67 -7.55
CA GLU A 38 -6.73 -5.03 -6.35
C GLU A 38 -5.34 -4.40 -6.34
N ILE A 39 -4.90 -3.96 -5.16
CA ILE A 39 -3.55 -3.48 -4.93
C ILE A 39 -2.85 -4.34 -3.89
N ILE A 40 -1.53 -4.41 -4.00
CA ILE A 40 -0.71 -5.13 -3.04
C ILE A 40 0.05 -4.18 -2.12
N GLY A 41 0.04 -4.47 -0.83
CA GLY A 41 0.79 -3.68 0.13
C GLY A 41 0.76 -4.25 1.54
N LEU A 42 1.34 -3.47 2.44
CA LEU A 42 1.16 -3.63 3.87
C LEU A 42 0.09 -2.66 4.33
N GLU A 43 -0.61 -3.02 5.41
CA GLU A 43 -1.74 -2.28 5.98
C GLU A 43 -1.37 -0.82 6.32
N ASP A 44 -0.14 -0.58 6.76
CA ASP A 44 0.40 0.74 7.11
C ASP A 44 0.93 1.55 5.92
N THR A 45 0.95 0.98 4.71
CA THR A 45 1.57 1.59 3.52
C THR A 45 0.59 1.82 2.36
N ILE A 46 -0.67 1.45 2.55
CA ILE A 46 -1.70 1.51 1.51
C ILE A 46 -2.42 2.86 1.52
N ASP A 47 -2.54 3.48 2.69
CA ASP A 47 -3.15 4.80 2.82
C ASP A 47 -2.41 5.86 1.99
N GLY A 48 -3.18 6.68 1.27
CA GLY A 48 -2.67 7.78 0.45
C GLY A 48 -2.14 7.38 -0.93
N ARG A 49 -2.31 6.13 -1.36
CA ARG A 49 -2.02 5.73 -2.75
C ARG A 49 -3.08 6.24 -3.71
N ILE A 50 -2.65 6.51 -4.94
CA ILE A 50 -3.52 6.95 -6.04
C ILE A 50 -3.71 5.76 -6.99
N VAL A 51 -4.96 5.56 -7.42
CA VAL A 51 -5.35 4.54 -8.40
C VAL A 51 -5.84 5.27 -9.64
N GLU A 52 -5.25 4.97 -10.79
CA GLU A 52 -5.63 5.54 -12.08
C GLU A 52 -6.43 4.54 -12.90
N ASN A 53 -7.61 4.97 -13.38
CA ASN A 53 -8.57 4.16 -14.12
C ASN A 53 -9.20 4.95 -15.25
N LEU A 54 -9.75 4.23 -16.23
CA LEU A 54 -10.52 4.84 -17.30
C LEU A 54 -11.96 5.05 -16.86
N LEU A 55 -12.61 6.11 -17.33
CA LEU A 55 -14.04 6.31 -17.08
C LEU A 55 -14.88 5.14 -17.62
N TYR A 56 -14.41 4.53 -18.71
CA TYR A 56 -15.01 3.33 -19.31
C TYR A 56 -15.20 2.19 -18.30
N ASP A 57 -14.28 2.03 -17.35
CA ASP A 57 -14.31 0.96 -16.34
C ASP A 57 -15.50 1.10 -15.37
N PHE A 58 -16.14 2.27 -15.31
CA PHE A 58 -17.27 2.55 -14.43
C PHE A 58 -18.62 2.61 -15.15
N THR A 59 -18.60 2.78 -16.48
CA THR A 59 -19.79 3.10 -17.29
C THR A 59 -20.18 2.01 -18.28
N GLY A 60 -19.37 0.94 -18.38
CA GLY A 60 -19.62 -0.21 -19.24
C GLY A 60 -20.79 -1.08 -18.79
#